data_AF-A0A1M5VDJ3-F1
#
_entry.id   AF-A0A1M5VDJ3-F1
#
_cell.length_a   1.000
_cell.length_b   1.000
_cell.length_c   1.000
_cell.angle_alpha   90.00
_cell.angle_beta   90.00
_cell.angle_gamma   90.00
#
_symmetry.space_group_name_H-M   'P 1'
#
loop_
_entity.id
_entity.type
_entity.pdbx_description
1 polymer ?
#
loop_
_entity_poly.entity_id
_entity_poly.type
_entity_poly.pdbx_seq_one_letter_code
_entity_poly.pdbx_strand_id
1 'polypeptide(L)'
;MLKSRNEGIIKIAGDSNNWSKHVNTSISLRVSIAISEILDEIVQKVVEYMSSNQSTEFLLDLIKYLDETICKFPTKNINTIIEKDKDVNVDGVRELWFNGIPINKISKFDSMALKLIDEYYRAHFPWIVSSIVKKMQQMGFNEESKVVENVALFSEVGLPDITSTKIYLAGIRSREVALEISNKNNIDIDISIPDMKLFLLEISSNIEEKLSGYSEETISWLNAFNRENQNNKINTIRNIRLRLVSPKLESVDKILIKKVNGRYYVCSFDYEIRLGVKFKNEGLFDKLTRMRGIYFERISDELWTIKSQNPYIAIK
;
A
#
# COMPACT_ATOMS: atom_id res chain seq x y z
N MET A 1 -25.45 25.27 26.56
CA MET A 1 -25.14 23.91 26.08
C MET A 1 -23.82 23.85 25.30
N LEU A 2 -23.59 24.70 24.29
CA LEU A 2 -22.30 24.76 23.55
C LEU A 2 -21.09 25.15 24.44
N LYS A 3 -21.23 26.16 25.32
CA LYS A 3 -20.15 26.57 26.26
C LYS A 3 -19.69 25.42 27.16
N SER A 4 -20.62 24.74 27.83
CA SER A 4 -20.32 23.61 28.72
C SER A 4 -19.70 22.42 27.97
N ARG A 5 -20.08 22.23 26.70
CA ARG A 5 -19.50 21.19 25.84
C ARG A 5 -18.08 21.55 25.41
N ASN A 6 -17.82 22.81 25.09
CA ASN A 6 -16.48 23.30 24.77
C ASN A 6 -15.55 23.25 25.99
N GLU A 7 -16.03 23.64 27.18
CA GLU A 7 -15.30 23.51 28.44
C GLU A 7 -14.95 22.05 28.72
N GLY A 8 -15.90 21.12 28.50
CA GLY A 8 -15.65 19.69 28.61
C GLY A 8 -14.60 19.17 27.61
N ILE A 9 -14.65 19.61 26.35
CA ILE A 9 -13.68 19.21 25.31
C ILE A 9 -12.28 19.76 25.63
N ILE A 10 -12.17 21.03 26.04
CA ILE A 10 -10.90 21.66 26.42
C ILE A 10 -10.29 20.91 27.62
N LYS A 11 -11.11 20.54 28.61
CA LYS A 11 -10.66 19.76 29.76
C LYS A 11 -10.16 18.35 29.37
N ILE A 12 -10.80 17.72 28.38
CA ILE A 12 -10.39 16.41 27.85
C ILE A 12 -9.12 16.52 26.99
N ALA A 13 -9.01 17.55 26.16
CA ALA A 13 -7.89 17.75 25.24
C ALA A 13 -6.58 18.17 25.97
N GLY A 14 -6.66 18.65 27.21
CA GLY A 14 -5.49 19.00 28.01
C GLY A 14 -4.76 20.23 27.48
N ASP A 15 -3.43 20.21 27.52
CA ASP A 15 -2.58 21.34 27.08
C ASP A 15 -2.76 21.64 25.58
N SER A 16 -3.01 22.92 25.28
CA SER A 16 -3.10 23.47 23.93
C SER A 16 -1.93 23.11 23.01
N ASN A 17 -0.72 22.92 23.55
CA ASN A 17 0.44 22.53 22.76
C ASN A 17 0.32 21.11 22.15
N ASN A 18 -0.54 20.26 22.73
CA ASN A 18 -0.75 18.89 22.25
C ASN A 18 -2.02 18.75 21.40
N TRP A 19 -2.85 19.78 21.27
CA TRP A 19 -4.12 19.69 20.54
C TRP A 19 -3.92 19.34 19.06
N SER A 20 -2.87 19.86 18.41
CA SER A 20 -2.56 19.53 17.02
C SER A 20 -2.35 18.02 16.80
N LYS A 21 -1.78 17.32 17.80
CA LYS A 21 -1.55 15.87 17.76
C LYS A 21 -2.87 15.09 17.81
N HIS A 22 -3.89 15.64 18.46
CA HIS A 22 -5.21 15.02 18.52
C HIS A 22 -6.07 15.31 17.28
N VAL A 23 -6.00 16.54 16.75
CA VAL A 23 -6.85 17.00 15.63
C VAL A 23 -6.44 16.38 14.29
N ASN A 24 -5.16 16.03 14.11
CA ASN A 24 -4.66 15.44 12.87
C ASN A 24 -5.02 13.95 12.69
N THR A 25 -5.69 13.36 13.67
CA THR A 25 -6.18 11.98 13.60
C THR A 25 -7.63 11.98 13.10
N SER A 26 -7.97 11.10 12.17
CA SER A 26 -9.32 10.99 11.58
C SER A 26 -10.34 10.30 12.52
N ILE A 27 -10.04 10.24 13.82
CA ILE A 27 -10.79 9.54 14.87
C ILE A 27 -11.24 10.51 15.95
N SER A 28 -12.16 10.07 16.81
CA SER A 28 -12.63 10.92 17.92
C SER A 28 -11.51 11.24 18.92
N LEU A 29 -11.57 12.41 19.55
CA LEU A 29 -10.61 12.87 20.56
C LEU A 29 -10.35 11.83 21.66
N ARG A 30 -11.39 11.12 22.12
CA ARG A 30 -11.26 10.11 23.18
C ARG A 30 -10.45 8.89 22.73
N VAL A 31 -10.68 8.44 21.50
CA VAL A 31 -9.90 7.34 20.90
C VAL A 31 -8.46 7.79 20.67
N SER A 32 -8.28 9.03 20.22
CA SER A 32 -6.94 9.62 20.10
C SER A 32 -6.24 9.56 21.46
N ILE A 33 -6.82 10.10 22.54
CA ILE A 33 -6.21 10.05 23.88
C ILE A 33 -5.90 8.61 24.31
N ALA A 34 -6.83 7.68 24.16
CA ALA A 34 -6.63 6.27 24.49
C ALA A 34 -5.42 5.66 23.76
N ILE A 35 -5.24 5.94 22.46
CA ILE A 35 -4.05 5.50 21.70
C ILE A 35 -2.76 6.08 22.29
N SER A 36 -2.77 7.32 22.80
CA SER A 36 -1.56 7.92 23.39
C SER A 36 -1.11 7.19 24.64
N GLU A 37 -2.04 6.71 25.44
CA GLU A 37 -1.74 6.07 26.74
C GLU A 37 -1.05 4.71 26.56
N ILE A 38 -1.24 4.07 25.41
CA ILE A 38 -0.75 2.72 25.12
C ILE A 38 0.26 2.67 23.97
N LEU A 39 0.67 3.84 23.44
CA LEU A 39 1.48 3.89 22.23
C LEU A 39 2.83 3.19 22.39
N ASP A 40 3.47 3.35 23.55
CA ASP A 40 4.76 2.74 23.85
C ASP A 40 4.66 1.21 23.87
N GLU A 41 3.54 0.66 24.36
CA GLU A 41 3.29 -0.79 24.32
C GLU A 41 3.08 -1.30 22.89
N ILE A 42 2.35 -0.53 22.06
CA ILE A 42 2.18 -0.83 20.63
C ILE A 42 3.56 -0.84 19.94
N VAL A 43 4.39 0.18 20.20
CA VAL A 43 5.75 0.27 19.64
C VAL A 43 6.58 -0.94 20.06
N GLN A 44 6.51 -1.36 21.33
CA GLN A 44 7.22 -2.56 21.79
C GLN A 44 6.80 -3.80 21.01
N LYS A 45 5.48 -4.02 20.79
CA LYS A 45 4.97 -5.15 20.01
C LYS A 45 5.42 -5.12 18.55
N VAL A 46 5.53 -3.93 17.97
CA VAL A 46 6.06 -3.76 16.61
C VAL A 46 7.54 -4.10 16.56
N VAL A 47 8.33 -3.68 17.55
CA VAL A 47 9.76 -4.02 17.65
C VAL A 47 9.98 -5.53 17.82
N GLU A 48 9.12 -6.21 18.59
CA GLU A 48 9.12 -7.68 18.71
C GLU A 48 8.92 -8.35 17.34
N TYR A 49 7.93 -7.88 16.57
CA TYR A 49 7.68 -8.38 15.21
C TYR A 49 8.81 -8.06 14.22
N MET A 50 9.40 -6.87 14.27
CA MET A 50 10.55 -6.53 13.43
C MET A 50 11.76 -7.42 13.74
N SER A 51 11.97 -7.73 15.01
CA SER A 51 13.09 -8.56 15.48
C SER A 51 12.93 -10.04 15.17
N SER A 52 11.72 -10.50 14.82
CA SER A 52 11.42 -11.91 14.50
C SER A 52 11.58 -12.25 13.02
N ASN A 53 12.29 -11.42 12.25
CA ASN A 53 12.31 -11.45 10.77
C ASN A 53 10.90 -11.38 10.17
N GLN A 54 9.97 -10.69 10.84
CA GLN A 54 8.62 -10.45 10.35
C GLN A 54 7.83 -11.73 10.03
N SER A 55 8.01 -12.77 10.84
CA SER A 55 7.32 -14.04 10.65
C SER A 55 5.80 -13.94 10.82
N THR A 56 5.06 -14.82 10.17
CA THR A 56 3.58 -14.82 10.22
C THR A 56 3.04 -15.03 11.63
N GLU A 57 3.72 -15.81 12.47
CA GLU A 57 3.33 -16.04 13.88
C GLU A 57 3.34 -14.71 14.66
N PHE A 58 4.45 -13.97 14.61
CA PHE A 58 4.56 -12.69 15.30
C PHE A 58 3.66 -11.60 14.69
N LEU A 59 3.37 -11.69 13.37
CA LEU A 59 2.36 -10.83 12.75
C LEU A 59 0.99 -11.06 13.37
N LEU A 60 0.56 -12.33 13.50
CA LEU A 60 -0.72 -12.69 14.09
C LEU A 60 -0.81 -12.24 15.56
N ASP A 61 0.27 -12.35 16.32
CA ASP A 61 0.35 -11.84 17.69
C ASP A 61 0.21 -10.31 17.76
N LEU A 62 0.88 -9.57 16.86
CA LEU A 62 0.75 -8.13 16.76
C LEU A 62 -0.70 -7.73 16.40
N ILE A 63 -1.32 -8.38 15.43
CA ILE A 63 -2.71 -8.12 15.05
C ILE A 63 -3.66 -8.44 16.21
N LYS A 64 -3.45 -9.56 16.90
CA LYS A 64 -4.26 -9.94 18.06
C LYS A 64 -4.17 -8.88 19.16
N TYR A 65 -2.96 -8.40 19.46
CA TYR A 65 -2.76 -7.33 20.43
C TYR A 65 -3.48 -6.04 20.00
N LEU A 66 -3.39 -5.67 18.71
CA LEU A 66 -4.11 -4.52 18.16
C LEU A 66 -5.62 -4.70 18.24
N ASP A 67 -6.17 -5.89 17.97
CA ASP A 67 -7.59 -6.18 18.10
C ASP A 67 -8.10 -5.98 19.52
N GLU A 68 -7.44 -6.63 20.47
CA GLU A 68 -7.79 -6.55 21.89
C GLU A 68 -7.71 -5.10 22.42
N THR A 69 -6.77 -4.34 21.86
CA THR A 69 -6.59 -2.92 22.15
C THR A 69 -7.73 -2.08 21.57
N ILE A 70 -8.03 -2.26 20.29
CA ILE A 70 -9.03 -1.51 19.55
C ILE A 70 -10.42 -1.72 20.17
N CYS A 71 -10.74 -2.95 20.59
CA CYS A 71 -12.00 -3.27 21.27
C CYS A 71 -12.20 -2.52 22.59
N LYS A 72 -11.12 -2.10 23.26
CA LYS A 72 -11.21 -1.32 24.50
C LYS A 72 -11.47 0.16 24.25
N PHE A 73 -11.35 0.63 23.01
CA PHE A 73 -11.60 2.03 22.69
C PHE A 73 -13.08 2.39 22.85
N PRO A 74 -13.40 3.64 23.23
CA PRO A 74 -14.77 4.09 23.46
C PRO A 74 -15.52 4.34 22.14
N THR A 75 -15.62 3.31 21.29
CA THR A 75 -16.24 3.32 19.96
C THR A 75 -17.43 2.38 19.91
N LYS A 76 -18.64 2.95 19.94
CA LYS A 76 -19.89 2.17 20.00
C LYS A 76 -20.09 1.11 18.92
N ASN A 77 -19.49 1.27 17.73
CA ASN A 77 -19.74 0.37 16.59
C ASN A 77 -18.76 -0.81 16.51
N ILE A 78 -17.58 -0.71 17.14
CA ILE A 78 -16.51 -1.71 16.97
C ILE A 78 -16.68 -2.83 17.98
N ASN A 79 -16.90 -2.43 19.23
CA ASN A 79 -17.29 -3.31 20.33
C ASN A 79 -18.49 -4.18 19.97
N THR A 80 -19.41 -3.69 19.14
CA THR A 80 -20.58 -4.47 18.72
C THR A 80 -20.30 -5.55 17.68
N ILE A 81 -19.18 -5.48 16.95
CA ILE A 81 -18.81 -6.51 15.96
C ILE A 81 -18.02 -7.64 16.64
N ILE A 82 -17.18 -7.30 17.63
CA ILE A 82 -16.28 -8.27 18.29
C ILE A 82 -16.82 -8.77 19.64
N GLU A 83 -17.49 -7.92 20.44
CA GLU A 83 -17.92 -8.30 21.80
C GLU A 83 -19.38 -8.81 21.88
N LYS A 84 -20.26 -8.43 20.95
CA LYS A 84 -21.68 -8.86 21.00
C LYS A 84 -21.93 -10.23 20.39
N ASP A 85 -21.19 -10.59 19.34
CA ASP A 85 -21.36 -11.87 18.66
C ASP A 85 -20.47 -12.92 19.37
N LYS A 86 -20.84 -13.33 20.59
CA LYS A 86 -20.09 -14.34 21.40
C LYS A 86 -19.86 -15.69 20.70
N ASP A 87 -20.50 -15.89 19.54
CA ASP A 87 -20.44 -17.10 18.75
C ASP A 87 -19.43 -17.04 17.58
N VAL A 88 -18.76 -15.89 17.33
CA VAL A 88 -17.72 -15.82 16.29
C VAL A 88 -16.35 -16.24 16.84
N ASN A 89 -15.70 -17.19 16.16
CA ASN A 89 -14.32 -17.56 16.44
C ASN A 89 -13.34 -16.54 15.83
N VAL A 90 -13.18 -15.38 16.47
CA VAL A 90 -12.34 -14.28 15.99
C VAL A 90 -10.90 -14.73 15.72
N ASP A 91 -10.31 -15.51 16.63
CA ASP A 91 -8.93 -15.99 16.52
C ASP A 91 -8.74 -16.87 15.29
N GLY A 92 -9.65 -17.84 15.06
CA GLY A 92 -9.61 -18.70 13.88
C GLY A 92 -9.87 -17.93 12.58
N VAL A 93 -10.81 -16.98 12.57
CA VAL A 93 -11.05 -16.12 11.39
C VAL A 93 -9.83 -15.26 11.09
N ARG A 94 -9.19 -14.67 12.11
CA ARG A 94 -7.94 -13.90 11.97
C ARG A 94 -6.86 -14.73 11.32
N GLU A 95 -6.57 -15.89 11.89
CA GLU A 95 -5.54 -16.79 11.39
C GLU A 95 -5.77 -17.16 9.92
N LEU A 96 -6.98 -17.57 9.55
CA LEU A 96 -7.30 -17.91 8.17
C LEU A 96 -7.23 -16.69 7.24
N TRP A 97 -7.72 -15.52 7.70
CA TRP A 97 -7.77 -14.31 6.90
C TRP A 97 -6.38 -13.82 6.52
N PHE A 98 -5.49 -13.67 7.50
CA PHE A 98 -4.14 -13.16 7.29
C PHE A 98 -3.19 -14.20 6.66
N ASN A 99 -3.51 -15.49 6.70
CA ASN A 99 -2.81 -16.53 5.93
C ASN A 99 -3.27 -16.64 4.46
N GLY A 100 -4.10 -15.71 3.96
CA GLY A 100 -4.52 -15.71 2.56
C GLY A 100 -5.50 -16.81 2.19
N ILE A 101 -6.14 -17.47 3.17
CA ILE A 101 -7.09 -18.56 2.91
C ILE A 101 -8.31 -18.03 2.16
N PRO A 102 -8.77 -18.69 1.07
CA PRO A 102 -9.94 -18.28 0.30
C PRO A 102 -11.21 -17.98 1.11
N ILE A 103 -11.95 -16.95 0.70
CA ILE A 103 -13.18 -16.48 1.36
C ILE A 103 -14.21 -17.61 1.48
N ASN A 104 -14.33 -18.46 0.46
CA ASN A 104 -15.27 -19.59 0.45
C ASN A 104 -14.90 -20.71 1.44
N LYS A 105 -13.63 -20.81 1.84
CA LYS A 105 -13.17 -21.74 2.90
C LYS A 105 -13.43 -21.09 4.27
N ILE A 106 -13.12 -19.81 4.41
CA ILE A 106 -13.36 -19.05 5.65
C ILE A 106 -14.86 -18.98 5.99
N SER A 107 -15.73 -18.72 5.00
CA SER A 107 -17.18 -18.65 5.23
C SER A 107 -17.82 -19.97 5.68
N LYS A 108 -17.13 -21.09 5.45
CA LYS A 108 -17.56 -22.42 5.93
C LYS A 108 -17.03 -22.73 7.33
N PHE A 109 -15.96 -22.06 7.74
CA PHE A 109 -15.39 -22.20 9.08
C PHE A 109 -16.28 -21.54 10.13
N ASP A 110 -16.80 -20.35 9.84
CA ASP A 110 -17.69 -19.63 10.75
C ASP A 110 -18.73 -18.82 9.97
N SER A 111 -19.99 -18.92 10.38
CA SER A 111 -21.13 -18.24 9.74
C SER A 111 -21.04 -16.71 9.78
N MET A 112 -20.35 -16.15 10.77
CA MET A 112 -20.14 -14.71 10.95
C MET A 112 -18.80 -14.23 10.39
N ALA A 113 -17.96 -15.13 9.85
CA ALA A 113 -16.62 -14.77 9.38
C ALA A 113 -16.62 -13.65 8.33
N LEU A 114 -17.57 -13.67 7.40
CA LEU A 114 -17.66 -12.66 6.34
C LEU A 114 -18.01 -11.28 6.90
N LYS A 115 -18.93 -11.22 7.86
CA LYS A 115 -19.29 -9.98 8.55
C LYS A 115 -18.08 -9.41 9.29
N LEU A 116 -17.35 -10.26 10.02
CA LEU A 116 -16.12 -9.85 10.70
C LEU A 116 -15.06 -9.33 9.71
N ILE A 117 -14.84 -10.02 8.60
CA ILE A 117 -13.88 -9.56 7.59
C ILE A 117 -14.30 -8.22 6.98
N ASP A 118 -15.53 -8.10 6.51
CA ASP A 118 -15.96 -6.94 5.73
C ASP A 118 -16.21 -5.71 6.60
N GLU A 119 -16.84 -5.86 7.76
CA GLU A 119 -17.14 -4.73 8.65
C GLU A 119 -15.92 -4.33 9.50
N TYR A 120 -15.09 -5.30 9.92
CA TYR A 120 -13.97 -5.02 10.81
C TYR A 120 -12.62 -4.99 10.08
N TYR A 121 -12.13 -6.11 9.55
CA TYR A 121 -10.75 -6.17 9.00
C TYR A 121 -10.55 -5.34 7.72
N ARG A 122 -11.59 -5.16 6.89
CA ARG A 122 -11.53 -4.31 5.69
C ARG A 122 -11.86 -2.84 5.92
N ALA A 123 -12.46 -2.48 7.05
CA ALA A 123 -12.98 -1.14 7.26
C ALA A 123 -12.52 -0.52 8.59
N HIS A 124 -13.01 -1.03 9.72
CA HIS A 124 -12.73 -0.41 11.01
C HIS A 124 -11.28 -0.56 11.47
N PHE A 125 -10.70 -1.75 11.31
CA PHE A 125 -9.31 -2.02 11.71
C PHE A 125 -8.31 -1.15 10.94
N PRO A 126 -8.28 -1.12 9.58
CA PRO A 126 -7.34 -0.28 8.84
C PRO A 126 -7.46 1.20 9.19
N TRP A 127 -8.68 1.70 9.40
CA TRP A 127 -8.92 3.11 9.72
C TRP A 127 -8.33 3.53 11.06
N ILE A 128 -8.47 2.69 12.10
CA ILE A 128 -7.91 2.97 13.43
C ILE A 128 -6.42 2.76 13.43
N VAL A 129 -5.93 1.67 12.84
CA VAL A 129 -4.50 1.41 12.70
C VAL A 129 -3.80 2.54 11.94
N SER A 130 -4.39 3.05 10.87
CA SER A 130 -3.89 4.25 10.16
C SER A 130 -3.84 5.50 11.07
N SER A 131 -4.73 5.60 12.06
CA SER A 131 -4.71 6.69 13.03
C SER A 131 -3.61 6.50 14.08
N ILE A 132 -3.30 5.25 14.45
CA ILE A 132 -2.14 4.89 15.27
C ILE A 132 -0.85 5.26 14.53
N VAL A 133 -0.71 4.89 13.25
CA VAL A 133 0.44 5.23 12.38
C VAL A 133 0.73 6.73 12.40
N LYS A 134 -0.28 7.57 12.15
CA LYS A 134 -0.12 9.04 12.19
C LYS A 134 0.41 9.54 13.53
N LYS A 135 0.00 8.89 14.62
CA LYS A 135 0.44 9.22 15.97
C LYS A 135 1.88 8.80 16.23
N MET A 136 2.24 7.59 15.81
CA MET A 136 3.62 7.11 15.85
C MET A 136 4.56 8.08 15.13
N GLN A 137 4.20 8.51 13.91
CA GLN A 137 4.95 9.49 13.13
C GLN A 137 5.11 10.83 13.87
N GLN A 138 4.04 11.34 14.48
CA GLN A 138 4.09 12.59 15.27
C GLN A 138 4.97 12.48 16.51
N MET A 139 5.18 11.28 17.03
CA MET A 139 6.03 11.00 18.18
C MET A 139 7.45 10.55 17.78
N GLY A 140 7.75 10.49 16.48
CA GLY A 140 9.08 10.20 15.94
C GLY A 140 9.35 8.73 15.63
N PHE A 141 8.39 7.83 15.84
CA PHE A 141 8.51 6.39 15.58
C PHE A 141 8.27 6.06 14.09
N ASN A 142 9.09 6.63 13.21
CA ASN A 142 8.85 6.59 11.76
C ASN A 142 9.01 5.18 11.16
N GLU A 143 10.02 4.41 11.56
CA GLU A 143 10.26 3.08 10.99
C GLU A 143 9.20 2.08 11.47
N GLU A 144 8.86 2.11 12.75
CA GLU A 144 7.79 1.30 13.34
C GLU A 144 6.43 1.66 12.72
N SER A 145 6.20 2.95 12.44
CA SER A 145 4.96 3.39 11.80
C SER A 145 4.76 2.79 10.41
N LYS A 146 5.83 2.60 9.62
CA LYS A 146 5.75 1.95 8.30
C LYS A 146 5.33 0.49 8.40
N VAL A 147 5.79 -0.20 9.43
CA VAL A 147 5.40 -1.59 9.70
C VAL A 147 3.92 -1.67 10.05
N VAL A 148 3.44 -0.77 10.91
CA VAL A 148 2.02 -0.71 11.29
C VAL A 148 1.14 -0.27 10.10
N GLU A 149 1.64 0.58 9.22
CA GLU A 149 0.96 0.95 7.96
C GLU A 149 0.80 -0.28 7.04
N ASN A 150 1.83 -1.11 6.93
CA ASN A 150 1.72 -2.39 6.22
C ASN A 150 0.68 -3.31 6.85
N VAL A 151 0.61 -3.39 8.19
CA VAL A 151 -0.40 -4.21 8.89
C VAL A 151 -1.83 -3.77 8.57
N ALA A 152 -2.09 -2.46 8.46
CA ALA A 152 -3.39 -1.95 8.02
C ALA A 152 -3.73 -2.41 6.59
N LEU A 153 -2.75 -2.42 5.69
CA LEU A 153 -2.93 -2.91 4.32
C LEU A 153 -3.15 -4.43 4.29
N PHE A 154 -2.40 -5.18 5.10
CA PHE A 154 -2.53 -6.63 5.24
C PHE A 154 -3.92 -7.03 5.70
N SER A 155 -4.54 -6.25 6.60
CA SER A 155 -5.89 -6.54 7.07
C SER A 155 -6.95 -6.29 6.00
N GLU A 156 -6.79 -5.24 5.18
CA GLU A 156 -7.73 -4.92 4.10
C GLU A 156 -7.72 -6.00 3.01
N VAL A 157 -6.52 -6.48 2.65
CA VAL A 157 -6.34 -7.47 1.59
C VAL A 157 -6.48 -8.90 2.11
N GLY A 158 -6.06 -9.19 3.34
CA GLY A 158 -6.01 -10.54 3.92
C GLY A 158 -4.82 -11.34 3.44
N LEU A 159 -3.63 -10.77 3.56
CA LEU A 159 -2.34 -11.37 3.19
C LEU A 159 -1.28 -11.04 4.25
N PRO A 160 -0.29 -11.92 4.47
CA PRO A 160 0.62 -11.79 5.61
C PRO A 160 1.83 -10.89 5.34
N ASP A 161 2.12 -10.56 4.09
CA ASP A 161 3.34 -9.86 3.73
C ASP A 161 3.11 -8.86 2.58
N ILE A 162 4.03 -7.90 2.47
CA ILE A 162 3.93 -6.83 1.49
C ILE A 162 4.16 -7.32 0.06
N THR A 163 4.94 -8.39 -0.14
CA THR A 163 5.23 -8.93 -1.48
C THR A 163 4.00 -9.61 -2.07
N SER A 164 3.36 -10.52 -1.33
CA SER A 164 2.09 -11.12 -1.72
C SER A 164 1.00 -10.07 -1.88
N THR A 165 0.96 -9.06 -1.01
CA THR A 165 0.03 -7.93 -1.13
C THR A 165 0.25 -7.15 -2.42
N LYS A 166 1.49 -6.86 -2.80
CA LYS A 166 1.83 -6.19 -4.06
C LYS A 166 1.44 -7.03 -5.28
N ILE A 167 1.62 -8.35 -5.24
CA ILE A 167 1.16 -9.28 -6.29
C ILE A 167 -0.37 -9.20 -6.45
N TYR A 168 -1.09 -9.21 -5.32
CA TYR A 168 -2.55 -9.09 -5.32
C TYR A 168 -3.03 -7.77 -5.95
N LEU A 169 -2.42 -6.65 -5.53
CA LEU A 169 -2.72 -5.32 -6.05
C LEU A 169 -2.32 -5.13 -7.52
N ALA A 170 -1.29 -5.84 -7.99
CA ALA A 170 -0.85 -5.81 -9.38
C ALA A 170 -1.80 -6.54 -10.35
N GLY A 171 -2.74 -7.35 -9.83
CA GLY A 171 -3.84 -7.91 -10.62
C GLY A 171 -4.18 -9.38 -10.34
N ILE A 172 -3.37 -10.10 -9.57
CA ILE A 172 -3.67 -11.49 -9.18
C ILE A 172 -4.65 -11.48 -8.01
N ARG A 173 -5.95 -11.37 -8.30
CA ARG A 173 -7.00 -11.20 -7.28
C ARG A 173 -7.36 -12.47 -6.50
N SER A 174 -6.41 -13.41 -6.40
CA SER A 174 -6.49 -14.59 -5.52
C SER A 174 -5.38 -14.53 -4.48
N ARG A 175 -5.76 -14.63 -3.21
CA ARG A 175 -4.84 -14.48 -2.06
C ARG A 175 -3.93 -15.69 -1.91
N GLU A 176 -4.46 -16.90 -2.05
CA GLU A 176 -3.65 -18.12 -2.04
C GLU A 176 -2.61 -18.14 -3.17
N VAL A 177 -3.00 -17.69 -4.37
CA VAL A 177 -2.09 -17.60 -5.53
C VAL A 177 -1.04 -16.51 -5.32
N ALA A 178 -1.44 -15.34 -4.83
CA ALA A 178 -0.50 -14.26 -4.55
C ALA A 178 0.55 -14.68 -3.52
N LEU A 179 0.14 -15.43 -2.49
CA LEU A 179 1.04 -15.97 -1.47
C LEU A 179 1.97 -17.04 -2.07
N GLU A 180 1.45 -17.95 -2.90
CA GLU A 180 2.26 -18.96 -3.57
C GLU A 180 3.33 -18.33 -4.49
N ILE A 181 2.95 -17.32 -5.28
CA ILE A 181 3.89 -16.57 -6.13
C ILE A 181 4.93 -15.86 -5.27
N SER A 182 4.53 -15.20 -4.18
CA SER A 182 5.46 -14.55 -3.26
C SER A 182 6.51 -15.54 -2.72
N ASN A 183 6.05 -16.70 -2.24
CA ASN A 183 6.93 -17.70 -1.61
C ASN A 183 7.89 -18.40 -2.58
N LYS A 184 7.54 -18.49 -3.87
CA LYS A 184 8.34 -19.21 -4.88
C LYS A 184 9.33 -18.34 -5.63
N ASN A 185 9.25 -17.02 -5.48
CA ASN A 185 10.13 -16.10 -6.18
C ASN A 185 10.86 -15.21 -5.17
N ASN A 186 12.16 -15.00 -5.39
CA ASN A 186 12.91 -14.03 -4.62
C ASN A 186 12.64 -12.61 -5.16
N ILE A 187 11.51 -12.02 -4.76
CA ILE A 187 11.09 -10.69 -5.20
C ILE A 187 11.57 -9.65 -4.21
N ASP A 188 12.16 -8.57 -4.73
CA ASP A 188 12.54 -7.42 -3.92
C ASP A 188 11.31 -6.80 -3.24
N ILE A 189 11.40 -6.61 -1.93
CA ILE A 189 10.33 -6.04 -1.11
C ILE A 189 9.99 -4.61 -1.53
N ASP A 190 10.94 -3.86 -2.12
CA ASP A 190 10.77 -2.47 -2.54
C ASP A 190 10.21 -2.32 -3.95
N ILE A 191 9.94 -3.43 -4.66
CA ILE A 191 9.37 -3.39 -6.01
C ILE A 191 8.07 -2.58 -6.06
N SER A 192 7.93 -1.69 -7.05
CA SER A 192 6.71 -0.89 -7.19
C SER A 192 5.56 -1.75 -7.76
N ILE A 193 4.30 -1.37 -7.54
CA ILE A 193 3.15 -2.10 -8.12
C ILE A 193 3.23 -2.20 -9.65
N PRO A 194 3.60 -1.13 -10.40
CA PRO A 194 3.81 -1.24 -11.84
C PRO A 194 4.92 -2.23 -12.23
N ASP A 195 6.04 -2.23 -11.51
CA ASP A 195 7.15 -3.15 -11.79
C ASP A 195 6.78 -4.59 -11.41
N MET A 196 6.02 -4.78 -10.34
CA MET A 196 5.42 -6.08 -9.98
C MET A 196 4.52 -6.58 -11.11
N LYS A 197 3.72 -5.70 -11.72
CA LYS A 197 2.88 -6.05 -12.86
C LYS A 197 3.72 -6.50 -14.06
N LEU A 198 4.85 -5.85 -14.33
CA LEU A 198 5.80 -6.27 -15.37
C LEU A 198 6.42 -7.64 -15.06
N PHE A 199 6.85 -7.86 -13.82
CA PHE A 199 7.34 -9.15 -13.35
C PHE A 199 6.31 -10.27 -13.59
N LEU A 200 5.05 -10.04 -13.21
CA LEU A 200 3.95 -10.99 -13.43
C LEU A 200 3.74 -11.28 -14.93
N LEU A 201 3.87 -10.28 -15.80
CA LEU A 201 3.78 -10.50 -17.26
C LEU A 201 4.94 -11.34 -17.78
N GLU A 202 6.15 -11.13 -17.28
CA GLU A 202 7.33 -11.91 -17.67
C GLU A 202 7.20 -13.38 -17.27
N ILE A 203 6.82 -13.67 -16.02
CA ILE A 203 6.61 -15.06 -15.57
C ILE A 203 5.47 -15.73 -16.33
N SER A 204 4.39 -14.97 -16.61
CA SER A 204 3.23 -15.48 -17.35
C SER A 204 3.47 -15.66 -18.85
N SER A 205 4.56 -15.12 -19.40
CA SER A 205 4.93 -15.32 -20.80
C SER A 205 5.84 -16.54 -21.00
N ASN A 206 6.54 -16.96 -19.95
CA ASN A 206 7.46 -18.11 -19.96
C ASN A 206 6.88 -19.30 -19.16
N ILE A 207 5.59 -19.56 -19.39
CA ILE A 207 4.78 -20.55 -18.66
C ILE A 207 5.38 -21.95 -18.74
N GLU A 208 5.89 -22.38 -19.90
CA GLU A 208 6.36 -23.77 -20.07
C GLU A 208 7.66 -24.09 -19.33
N GLU A 209 8.53 -23.10 -19.09
CA GLU A 209 9.86 -23.30 -18.48
C GLU A 209 9.88 -22.93 -16.98
N LYS A 210 9.11 -21.89 -16.58
CA LYS A 210 9.11 -21.36 -15.20
C LYS A 210 8.00 -21.95 -14.29
N LEU A 211 7.09 -22.78 -14.80
CA LEU A 211 5.97 -23.29 -14.00
C LEU A 211 6.20 -24.62 -13.26
N SER A 212 7.38 -25.24 -13.40
CA SER A 212 7.70 -26.48 -12.68
C SER A 212 7.67 -26.24 -11.17
N GLY A 213 6.52 -26.55 -10.57
CA GLY A 213 6.29 -26.42 -9.14
C GLY A 213 5.07 -25.61 -8.75
N TYR A 214 4.42 -24.82 -9.62
CA TYR A 214 3.20 -24.07 -9.24
C TYR A 214 1.93 -24.94 -9.23
N SER A 215 0.96 -24.56 -8.40
CA SER A 215 -0.39 -25.16 -8.40
C SER A 215 -1.13 -24.88 -9.70
N GLU A 216 -2.10 -25.74 -10.03
CA GLU A 216 -2.97 -25.57 -11.19
C GLU A 216 -3.73 -24.25 -11.14
N GLU A 217 -4.17 -23.84 -9.94
CA GLU A 217 -4.83 -22.56 -9.70
C GLU A 217 -3.92 -21.37 -10.05
N THR A 218 -2.65 -21.40 -9.63
CA THR A 218 -1.70 -20.34 -9.96
C THR A 218 -1.43 -20.27 -11.46
N ILE A 219 -1.27 -21.43 -12.11
CA ILE A 219 -1.10 -21.51 -13.56
C ILE A 219 -2.31 -20.92 -14.29
N SER A 220 -3.52 -21.25 -13.83
CA SER A 220 -4.78 -20.73 -14.39
C SER A 220 -4.87 -19.20 -14.24
N TRP A 221 -4.53 -18.67 -13.07
CA TRP A 221 -4.49 -17.23 -12.81
C TRP A 221 -3.46 -16.50 -13.67
N LEU A 222 -2.24 -17.02 -13.80
CA LEU A 222 -1.20 -16.43 -14.65
C LEU A 222 -1.60 -16.45 -16.13
N ASN A 223 -2.24 -17.53 -16.60
CA ASN A 223 -2.80 -17.60 -17.95
C ASN A 223 -3.92 -16.57 -18.18
N ALA A 224 -4.85 -16.44 -17.24
CA ALA A 224 -5.92 -15.44 -17.31
C ALA A 224 -5.36 -14.02 -17.33
N PHE A 225 -4.41 -13.76 -16.43
CA PHE A 225 -3.69 -12.49 -16.34
C PHE A 225 -2.97 -12.17 -17.65
N ASN A 226 -2.23 -13.12 -18.24
CA ASN A 226 -1.55 -12.89 -19.51
C ASN A 226 -2.56 -12.58 -20.63
N ARG A 227 -3.64 -13.37 -20.76
CA ARG A 227 -4.68 -13.15 -21.78
C ARG A 227 -5.34 -11.78 -21.69
N GLU A 228 -5.68 -11.32 -20.48
CA GLU A 228 -6.26 -9.99 -20.27
C GLU A 228 -5.29 -8.89 -20.73
N ASN A 229 -3.99 -9.09 -20.51
CA ASN A 229 -2.96 -8.13 -20.84
C ASN A 229 -2.45 -8.22 -22.29
N GLN A 230 -2.56 -9.36 -22.97
CA GLN A 230 -2.21 -9.54 -24.39
C GLN A 230 -3.08 -8.70 -25.33
N ASN A 231 -4.34 -8.49 -24.98
CA ASN A 231 -5.25 -7.62 -25.73
C ASN A 231 -4.83 -6.15 -25.70
N ASN A 232 -4.00 -5.75 -24.73
CA ASN A 232 -3.44 -4.41 -24.67
C ASN A 232 -2.18 -4.37 -25.55
N LYS A 233 -2.32 -3.80 -26.75
CA LYS A 233 -1.20 -3.60 -27.68
C LYS A 233 -0.04 -2.90 -26.98
N ILE A 234 1.10 -3.59 -26.85
CA ILE A 234 2.34 -2.99 -26.36
C ILE A 234 2.80 -1.94 -27.37
N ASN A 235 2.67 -0.68 -27.02
CA ASN A 235 3.18 0.41 -27.82
C ASN A 235 4.69 0.48 -27.66
N THR A 236 5.42 0.26 -28.74
CA THR A 236 6.87 0.45 -28.73
C THR A 236 7.19 1.92 -28.98
N ILE A 237 8.04 2.48 -28.13
CA ILE A 237 8.59 3.82 -28.29
C ILE A 237 10.10 3.68 -28.44
N ARG A 238 10.68 4.51 -29.31
CA ARG A 238 12.13 4.58 -29.43
C ARG A 238 12.75 5.04 -28.12
N ASN A 239 13.93 4.52 -27.77
CA ASN A 239 14.71 5.07 -26.70
C ASN A 239 15.09 6.53 -27.03
N ILE A 240 14.76 7.45 -26.13
CA ILE A 240 14.97 8.89 -26.28
C ILE A 240 15.88 9.33 -25.15
N ARG A 241 16.97 9.99 -25.54
CA ARG A 241 17.85 10.69 -24.62
C ARG A 241 17.63 12.19 -24.73
N LEU A 242 17.59 12.85 -23.59
CA LEU A 242 17.46 14.28 -23.47
C LEU A 242 18.71 14.85 -22.83
N ARG A 243 19.23 15.92 -23.43
CA ARG A 243 20.26 16.74 -22.79
C ARG A 243 19.59 17.95 -22.15
N LEU A 244 19.67 18.06 -20.83
CA LEU A 244 19.03 19.13 -20.06
C LEU A 244 19.87 19.44 -18.83
N VAL A 245 20.30 20.71 -18.71
CA VAL A 245 21.09 21.21 -17.59
C VAL A 245 20.31 22.33 -16.92
N SER A 246 20.07 22.19 -15.61
CA SER A 246 19.45 23.24 -14.79
C SER A 246 19.82 23.05 -13.32
N PRO A 247 20.24 24.10 -12.60
CA PRO A 247 20.49 24.02 -11.16
C PRO A 247 19.26 23.54 -10.36
N LYS A 248 18.05 23.87 -10.85
CA LYS A 248 16.80 23.44 -10.21
C LYS A 248 16.57 21.93 -10.28
N LEU A 249 17.29 21.22 -11.14
CA LEU A 249 17.15 19.77 -11.27
C LEU A 249 18.15 19.01 -10.42
N GLU A 250 19.20 19.63 -9.86
CA GLU A 250 20.32 18.92 -9.22
C GLU A 250 19.91 17.82 -8.23
N SER A 251 18.85 18.06 -7.44
CA SER A 251 18.31 17.12 -6.44
C SER A 251 17.25 16.13 -6.96
N VAL A 252 17.05 16.02 -8.27
CA VAL A 252 15.97 15.23 -8.88
C VAL A 252 16.52 14.15 -9.81
N ASP A 253 16.15 12.90 -9.56
CA ASP A 253 16.57 11.76 -10.40
C ASP A 253 15.53 11.38 -11.46
N LYS A 254 14.28 11.81 -11.29
CA LYS A 254 13.16 11.49 -12.19
C LYS A 254 12.35 12.73 -12.55
N ILE A 255 12.16 12.94 -13.84
CA ILE A 255 11.40 14.08 -14.37
C ILE A 255 10.28 13.65 -15.30
N LEU A 256 9.24 14.47 -15.35
CA LEU A 256 8.09 14.33 -16.23
C LEU A 256 8.12 15.44 -17.29
N ILE A 257 7.68 15.12 -18.50
CA ILE A 257 7.42 16.14 -19.52
C ILE A 257 5.91 16.32 -19.64
N LYS A 258 5.45 17.56 -19.51
CA LYS A 258 4.04 17.93 -19.61
C LYS A 258 3.86 19.06 -20.61
N LYS A 259 2.73 19.05 -21.33
CA LYS A 259 2.30 20.15 -22.18
C LYS A 259 1.11 20.83 -21.55
N VAL A 260 1.24 22.12 -21.24
CA VAL A 260 0.20 22.96 -20.65
C VAL A 260 0.06 24.22 -21.50
N ASN A 261 -1.15 24.51 -21.98
CA ASN A 261 -1.44 25.67 -22.83
C ASN A 261 -0.48 25.81 -24.02
N GLY A 262 -0.17 24.67 -24.67
CA GLY A 262 0.71 24.64 -25.85
C GLY A 262 2.22 24.72 -25.54
N ARG A 263 2.63 24.92 -24.29
CA ARG A 263 4.05 24.99 -23.88
C ARG A 263 4.48 23.73 -23.15
N TYR A 264 5.72 23.31 -23.35
CA TYR A 264 6.30 22.18 -22.64
C TYR A 264 6.96 22.60 -21.35
N TYR A 265 6.83 21.73 -20.36
CA TYR A 265 7.44 21.87 -19.06
C TYR A 265 8.12 20.56 -18.67
N VAL A 266 9.30 20.68 -18.08
CA VAL A 266 9.95 19.61 -17.32
C VAL A 266 9.55 19.80 -15.86
N CYS A 267 8.98 18.76 -15.27
CA CYS A 267 8.47 18.80 -13.91
C CYS A 267 9.07 17.69 -13.05
N SER A 268 9.23 17.95 -11.76
CA SER A 268 9.35 16.89 -10.75
C SER A 268 8.02 16.16 -10.58
N PHE A 269 8.03 14.98 -9.96
CA PHE A 269 6.81 14.17 -9.74
C PHE A 269 5.80 14.83 -8.80
N ASP A 270 6.29 15.62 -7.84
CA ASP A 270 5.50 16.45 -6.92
C ASP A 270 5.06 17.79 -7.53
N TYR A 271 5.51 18.11 -8.75
CA TYR A 271 5.29 19.40 -9.43
C TYR A 271 5.80 20.63 -8.66
N GLU A 272 6.70 20.49 -7.69
CA GLU A 272 7.39 21.64 -7.08
C GLU A 272 8.29 22.32 -8.11
N ILE A 273 8.98 21.54 -8.94
CA ILE A 273 9.79 22.04 -10.04
C ILE A 273 8.96 22.07 -11.32
N ARG A 274 8.95 23.22 -11.99
CA ARG A 274 8.31 23.44 -13.30
C ARG A 274 9.21 24.32 -14.17
N LEU A 275 9.89 23.70 -15.14
CA LEU A 275 10.84 24.38 -16.03
C LEU A 275 10.28 24.42 -17.44
N GLY A 276 10.01 25.62 -17.95
CA GLY A 276 9.59 25.79 -19.34
C GLY A 276 10.70 25.43 -20.32
N VAL A 277 10.42 24.56 -21.28
CA VAL A 277 11.39 24.09 -22.29
C VAL A 277 10.81 24.17 -23.70
N LYS A 278 11.70 24.28 -24.69
CA LYS A 278 11.36 24.18 -26.11
C LYS A 278 12.08 22.99 -26.72
N PHE A 279 11.33 22.09 -27.34
CA PHE A 279 11.90 20.92 -28.01
C PHE A 279 11.95 21.15 -29.52
N LYS A 280 13.03 20.70 -30.17
CA LYS A 280 13.15 20.76 -31.63
C LYS A 280 12.14 19.85 -32.36
N ASN A 281 11.70 18.77 -31.71
CA ASN A 281 10.75 17.79 -32.26
C ASN A 281 9.48 17.73 -31.41
N GLU A 282 8.67 18.79 -31.47
CA GLU A 282 7.43 18.92 -30.68
C GLU A 282 6.47 17.75 -30.88
N GLY A 283 6.35 17.23 -32.11
CA GLY A 283 5.47 16.09 -32.42
C GLY A 283 5.80 14.81 -31.65
N LEU A 284 7.09 14.55 -31.39
CA LEU A 284 7.51 13.42 -30.57
C LEU A 284 7.05 13.59 -29.11
N PHE A 285 7.30 14.77 -28.52
CA PHE A 285 6.94 15.05 -27.13
C PHE A 285 5.43 15.22 -26.94
N ASP A 286 4.69 15.61 -27.96
CA ASP A 286 3.22 15.60 -27.95
C ASP A 286 2.64 14.20 -27.75
N LYS A 287 3.26 13.19 -28.36
CA LYS A 287 2.87 11.81 -28.14
C LYS A 287 3.21 11.35 -26.72
N LEU A 288 4.42 11.67 -26.24
CA LEU A 288 4.90 11.26 -24.92
C LEU A 288 4.09 11.88 -23.77
N THR A 289 3.78 13.18 -23.86
CA THR A 289 3.04 13.90 -22.80
C THR A 289 1.65 13.35 -22.54
N ARG A 290 1.05 12.66 -23.53
CA ARG A 290 -0.26 11.99 -23.43
C ARG A 290 -0.17 10.57 -22.88
N MET A 291 1.02 9.98 -22.85
CA MET A 291 1.24 8.61 -22.37
C MET A 291 1.41 8.61 -20.86
N ARG A 292 0.55 7.85 -20.16
CA ARG A 292 0.68 7.64 -18.72
C ARG A 292 1.85 6.70 -18.42
N GLY A 293 2.57 6.95 -17.33
CA GLY A 293 3.68 6.12 -16.86
C GLY A 293 5.02 6.37 -17.56
N ILE A 294 5.12 7.38 -18.45
CA ILE A 294 6.38 7.76 -19.08
C ILE A 294 7.06 8.86 -18.29
N TYR A 295 8.35 8.66 -18.01
CA TYR A 295 9.21 9.61 -17.32
C TYR A 295 10.63 9.54 -17.88
N PHE A 296 11.49 10.47 -17.46
CA PHE A 296 12.91 10.44 -17.78
C PHE A 296 13.70 10.29 -16.49
N GLU A 297 14.66 9.37 -16.51
CA GLU A 297 15.58 9.08 -15.41
C GLU A 297 16.96 9.62 -15.73
N ARG A 298 17.62 10.19 -14.71
CA ARG A 298 18.95 10.76 -14.84
C ARG A 298 19.98 9.66 -15.10
N ILE A 299 20.80 9.84 -16.13
CA ILE A 299 22.01 9.04 -16.38
C ILE A 299 23.26 9.79 -15.88
N SER A 300 23.31 11.10 -16.12
CA SER A 300 24.37 12.00 -15.66
C SER A 300 23.79 13.41 -15.47
N ASP A 301 24.58 14.35 -14.97
CA ASP A 301 24.14 15.73 -14.67
C ASP A 301 23.40 16.43 -15.81
N GLU A 302 23.71 16.07 -17.05
CA GLU A 302 23.10 16.64 -18.23
C GLU A 302 22.26 15.68 -19.05
N LEU A 303 22.35 14.36 -18.81
CA LEU A 303 21.78 13.34 -19.68
C LEU A 303 20.67 12.57 -18.98
N TRP A 304 19.53 12.48 -19.66
CA TRP A 304 18.34 11.79 -19.18
C TRP A 304 17.87 10.77 -20.21
N THR A 305 17.36 9.63 -19.77
CA THR A 305 16.79 8.60 -20.66
C THR A 305 15.34 8.36 -20.35
N ILE A 306 14.54 8.14 -21.39
CA ILE A 306 13.15 7.74 -21.22
C ILE A 306 13.08 6.39 -20.49
N LYS A 307 12.13 6.29 -19.57
CA LYS A 307 11.75 5.08 -18.85
C LYS A 307 10.21 4.99 -18.84
N SER A 308 9.71 3.77 -18.70
CA SER A 308 8.28 3.48 -18.68
C SER A 308 7.95 2.64 -17.45
N GLN A 309 7.04 3.15 -16.62
CA GLN A 309 6.29 2.39 -15.61
C GLN A 309 4.99 1.82 -16.19
N ASN A 310 4.69 2.08 -17.46
CA ASN A 310 3.51 1.54 -18.11
C ASN A 310 3.85 0.17 -18.72
N PRO A 311 3.21 -0.92 -18.27
CA PRO A 311 3.52 -2.26 -18.76
C PRO A 311 3.16 -2.47 -20.23
N TYR A 312 2.34 -1.58 -20.81
CA TYR A 312 1.97 -1.61 -22.22
C TYR A 312 2.82 -0.67 -23.08
N ILE A 313 3.92 -0.16 -22.54
CA ILE A 313 4.88 0.65 -23.30
C ILE A 313 6.27 0.04 -23.15
N ALA A 314 6.80 -0.48 -24.26
CA ALA A 314 8.16 -0.96 -24.35
C ALA A 314 9.08 0.12 -24.94
N ILE A 315 10.23 0.34 -24.32
CA ILE A 315 11.26 1.25 -24.83
C ILE A 315 12.31 0.41 -25.56
N LYS A 316 12.50 0.68 -26.86
CA LYS A 316 13.49 0.01 -27.71
C LYS A 316 14.43 1.01 -28.35
#